data_AF-A0A6G1R6A7-F1
#
_entry.id   AF-A0A6G1R6A7-F1
#
_cell.length_a   1.000
_cell.length_b   1.000
_cell.length_c   1.000
_cell.angle_alpha   90.00
_cell.angle_beta   90.00
_cell.angle_gamma   90.00
#
_symmetry.space_group_name_H-M   'P 1'
#
loop_
_entity.id
_entity.type
_entity.pdbx_description
1 polymer ?
#
loop_
_entity_poly.entity_id
_entity_poly.type
_entity_poly.pdbx_seq_one_letter_code
_entity_poly.pdbx_strand_id
1 'polypeptide(L)'
;MKTFCGRANPTTGAMEWFEEDENYDYHQEIARSRYADMLHDKDRNTKYYQGIRAAVSRVKERGEKAIVLDIGTGTGLLSMMAASAGADFCYAIEVFKPMANVAVKIVEKNGFRDKIKVINKHSTEVTVGPDGDMHCRANILVTELFDTE
;
A
#
# COMPACT_ATOMS: atom_id res chain seq x y z
N MET A 1 -21.58 16.87 -0.90
CA MET A 1 -22.85 16.37 -1.48
C MET A 1 -23.25 15.14 -0.66
N LYS A 2 -24.38 15.16 0.05
CA LYS A 2 -24.72 14.08 0.99
C LYS A 2 -25.18 12.81 0.26
N THR A 3 -24.95 11.64 0.87
CA THR A 3 -25.26 10.32 0.29
C THR A 3 -26.35 9.65 1.11
N PHE A 4 -27.32 8.99 0.48
CA PHE A 4 -28.36 8.25 1.20
C PHE A 4 -27.99 6.77 1.32
N CYS A 5 -27.92 6.27 2.55
CA CYS A 5 -27.57 4.88 2.84
C CYS A 5 -28.75 4.15 3.48
N GLY A 6 -29.13 3.00 2.91
CA GLY A 6 -30.13 2.11 3.51
C GLY A 6 -29.51 1.28 4.64
N ARG A 7 -30.16 1.24 5.81
CA ARG A 7 -29.81 0.34 6.91
C ARG A 7 -31.05 -0.40 7.42
N ALA A 8 -30.89 -1.68 7.75
CA ALA A 8 -31.92 -2.44 8.44
C ALA A 8 -32.01 -1.99 9.89
N ASN A 9 -33.19 -1.57 10.33
CA ASN A 9 -33.46 -1.30 11.73
C ASN A 9 -33.42 -2.63 12.51
N PRO A 10 -32.53 -2.79 13.51
CA PRO A 10 -32.34 -4.06 14.20
C PRO A 10 -33.54 -4.46 15.08
N THR A 11 -34.44 -3.52 15.39
CA THR A 11 -35.61 -3.73 16.24
C THR A 11 -36.86 -4.03 15.42
N THR A 12 -37.01 -3.38 14.25
CA THR A 12 -38.23 -3.49 13.43
C THR A 12 -38.05 -4.32 12.16
N GLY A 13 -36.81 -4.57 11.74
CA GLY A 13 -36.47 -5.22 10.47
C GLY A 13 -36.76 -4.37 9.23
N ALA A 14 -37.29 -3.15 9.40
CA ALA A 14 -37.59 -2.25 8.30
C ALA A 14 -36.31 -1.67 7.69
N MET A 15 -36.36 -1.36 6.39
CA MET A 15 -35.29 -0.62 5.73
C MET A 15 -35.49 0.88 5.91
N GLU A 16 -34.54 1.51 6.59
CA GLU A 16 -34.53 2.94 6.87
C GLU A 16 -33.41 3.61 6.07
N TRP A 17 -33.70 4.79 5.52
CA TRP A 17 -32.77 5.57 4.73
C TRP A 17 -32.21 6.71 5.57
N PHE A 18 -30.90 6.76 5.71
CA PHE A 18 -30.19 7.79 6.45
C PHE A 18 -29.41 8.68 5.49
N GLU A 19 -29.42 9.98 5.79
CA GLU A 19 -28.58 10.94 5.09
C GLU A 19 -27.20 10.94 5.78
N GLU A 20 -26.18 10.54 5.04
CA GLU A 20 -24.82 10.37 5.54
C GLU A 20 -23.85 11.32 4.82
N ASP A 21 -22.68 11.52 5.44
CA ASP A 21 -21.60 12.32 4.86
C ASP A 21 -21.14 11.74 3.52
N GLU A 22 -20.63 12.60 2.64
CA GLU A 22 -20.11 12.18 1.33
C GLU A 22 -18.93 11.18 1.45
N ASN A 23 -18.26 11.17 2.61
CA ASN A 23 -17.15 10.27 2.90
C ASN A 23 -17.58 8.95 3.57
N TYR A 24 -18.89 8.71 3.73
CA TYR A 24 -19.39 7.56 4.49
C TYR A 24 -18.90 6.20 3.94
N ASP A 25 -18.91 6.02 2.62
CA ASP A 25 -18.41 4.80 1.99
C ASP A 25 -16.90 4.64 2.22
N TYR A 26 -16.12 5.73 2.17
CA TYR A 26 -14.69 5.70 2.47
C TYR A 26 -14.39 5.30 3.92
N HIS A 27 -15.18 5.81 4.88
CA HIS A 27 -15.04 5.43 6.28
C HIS A 27 -15.35 3.94 6.49
N GLN A 28 -16.36 3.42 5.80
CA GLN A 28 -16.68 1.99 5.85
C GLN A 28 -15.63 1.11 5.16
N GLU A 29 -15.08 1.53 4.01
CA GLU A 29 -14.01 0.80 3.33
C GLU A 29 -12.76 0.71 4.20
N ILE A 30 -12.36 1.82 4.87
CA ILE A 30 -11.25 1.80 5.82
C ILE A 30 -11.60 0.91 7.03
N ALA A 31 -12.79 1.06 7.61
CA ALA A 31 -13.17 0.30 8.81
C ALA A 31 -13.27 -1.21 8.56
N ARG A 32 -13.66 -1.61 7.35
CA ARG A 32 -13.77 -3.02 6.92
C ARG A 32 -12.49 -3.55 6.28
N SER A 33 -11.52 -2.69 6.02
CA SER A 33 -10.24 -3.12 5.47
C SER A 33 -9.52 -4.06 6.44
N ARG A 34 -8.81 -5.05 5.89
CA ARG A 34 -8.05 -6.02 6.68
C ARG A 34 -6.66 -5.52 7.08
N TYR A 35 -6.36 -4.23 6.90
CA TYR A 35 -5.00 -3.68 7.14
C TYR A 35 -4.53 -3.93 8.58
N ALA A 36 -5.40 -3.83 9.58
CA ALA A 36 -5.01 -4.05 10.98
C ALA A 36 -4.62 -5.51 11.25
N ASP A 37 -5.43 -6.47 10.81
CA ASP A 37 -5.16 -7.91 10.99
C ASP A 37 -3.85 -8.30 10.28
N MET A 38 -3.69 -7.82 9.05
CA MET A 38 -2.48 -7.97 8.24
C MET A 38 -1.23 -7.42 8.97
N LEU A 39 -1.31 -6.23 9.58
CA LEU A 39 -0.20 -5.67 10.36
C LEU A 39 0.12 -6.48 11.62
N HIS A 40 -0.87 -7.16 12.20
CA HIS A 40 -0.69 -8.04 13.35
C HIS A 40 -0.24 -9.47 12.99
N ASP A 41 -0.31 -9.87 11.72
CA ASP A 41 0.22 -11.15 11.24
C ASP A 41 1.76 -11.17 11.25
N LYS A 42 2.32 -11.69 12.34
CA LYS A 42 3.77 -11.79 12.54
C LYS A 42 4.45 -12.75 11.58
N ASP A 43 3.83 -13.87 11.22
CA ASP A 43 4.49 -14.84 10.34
C ASP A 43 4.61 -14.23 8.95
N ARG A 44 3.50 -13.71 8.41
CA ARG A 44 3.48 -12.99 7.13
C ARG A 44 4.55 -11.91 7.09
N ASN A 45 4.56 -11.00 8.06
CA ASN A 45 5.51 -9.88 8.10
C ASN A 45 6.97 -10.37 8.18
N THR A 46 7.23 -11.45 8.94
CA THR A 46 8.58 -12.03 9.06
C THR A 46 9.05 -12.64 7.75
N LYS A 47 8.19 -13.40 7.07
CA LYS A 47 8.52 -14.08 5.80
C LYS A 47 8.75 -13.08 4.67
N TYR A 48 7.89 -12.06 4.57
CA TYR A 48 8.11 -10.94 3.65
C TYR A 48 9.45 -10.26 3.91
N TYR A 49 9.76 -9.94 5.17
CA TYR A 49 11.01 -9.24 5.45
C TYR A 49 12.25 -10.09 5.13
N GLN A 50 12.23 -11.39 5.43
CA GLN A 50 13.32 -12.32 5.06
C GLN A 50 13.51 -12.38 3.54
N GLY A 51 12.42 -12.52 2.79
CA GLY A 51 12.46 -12.57 1.33
C GLY A 51 12.98 -11.26 0.72
N ILE A 52 12.49 -10.12 1.20
CA ILE A 52 12.93 -8.78 0.77
C ILE A 52 14.42 -8.58 1.04
N ARG A 53 14.90 -8.91 2.25
CA ARG A 53 16.33 -8.81 2.58
C ARG A 53 17.18 -9.66 1.64
N ALA A 54 16.79 -10.91 1.41
CA ALA A 54 17.54 -11.79 0.51
C ALA A 54 17.53 -11.28 -0.94
N ALA A 55 16.41 -10.75 -1.42
CA ALA A 55 16.31 -10.19 -2.77
C ALA A 55 17.18 -8.94 -2.94
N VAL A 56 17.13 -8.01 -1.98
CA VAL A 56 17.95 -6.79 -1.98
C VAL A 56 19.43 -7.16 -1.93
N SER A 57 19.85 -8.04 -1.00
CA SER A 57 21.24 -8.50 -0.91
C SER A 57 21.76 -9.07 -2.24
N ARG A 58 20.99 -9.94 -2.89
CA ARG A 58 21.37 -10.52 -4.19
C ARG A 58 21.59 -9.48 -5.29
N VAL A 59 20.82 -8.39 -5.32
CA VAL A 59 21.02 -7.30 -6.29
C VAL A 59 22.27 -6.50 -5.95
N LYS A 60 22.47 -6.16 -4.67
CA LYS A 60 23.63 -5.38 -4.22
C LYS A 60 24.95 -6.14 -4.38
N GLU A 61 24.95 -7.46 -4.17
CA GLU A 61 26.10 -8.35 -4.38
C GLU A 61 26.58 -8.38 -5.84
N ARG A 62 25.68 -8.12 -6.80
CA ARG A 62 26.05 -7.95 -8.22
C ARG A 62 26.60 -6.55 -8.54
N GLY A 63 26.69 -5.65 -7.56
CA GLY A 63 27.12 -4.27 -7.77
C GLY A 63 26.06 -3.38 -8.43
N GLU A 64 24.81 -3.85 -8.51
CA GLU A 64 23.69 -3.12 -9.12
C GLU A 64 22.97 -2.24 -8.07
N LYS A 65 22.27 -1.20 -8.55
CA LYS A 65 21.30 -0.48 -7.72
C LYS A 65 20.05 -1.34 -7.49
N ALA A 66 19.61 -1.47 -6.25
CA ALA A 66 18.38 -2.16 -5.88
C ALA A 66 17.20 -1.19 -5.96
N ILE A 67 16.42 -1.28 -7.03
CA ILE A 67 15.22 -0.48 -7.28
C ILE A 67 14.01 -1.38 -7.11
N VAL A 68 13.19 -1.08 -6.11
CA VAL A 68 12.04 -1.90 -5.71
C VAL A 68 10.75 -1.28 -6.25
N LEU A 69 9.86 -2.13 -6.75
CA LEU A 69 8.45 -1.81 -7.01
C LEU A 69 7.59 -2.60 -6.03
N ASP A 70 6.83 -1.89 -5.21
CA ASP A 70 5.89 -2.43 -4.22
C ASP A 70 4.47 -2.15 -4.71
N ILE A 71 3.74 -3.18 -5.15
CA ILE A 71 2.39 -3.04 -5.69
C ILE A 71 1.36 -3.42 -4.62
N GLY A 72 0.46 -2.48 -4.31
CA GLY A 72 -0.49 -2.61 -3.20
C GLY A 72 0.19 -2.26 -1.88
N THR A 73 0.84 -1.09 -1.80
CA THR A 73 1.73 -0.77 -0.68
C THR A 73 0.99 -0.63 0.66
N GLY A 74 -0.33 -0.37 0.64
CA GLY A 74 -1.13 -0.19 1.84
C GLY A 74 -0.57 0.92 2.73
N THR A 75 0.02 0.55 3.86
CA THR A 75 0.66 1.48 4.80
C THR A 75 2.11 1.84 4.48
N GLY A 76 2.70 1.23 3.45
CA GLY A 76 4.12 1.37 3.12
C GLY A 76 5.04 0.38 3.82
N LEU A 77 4.50 -0.63 4.52
CA LEU A 77 5.28 -1.57 5.34
C LEU A 77 6.40 -2.27 4.54
N LEU A 78 6.05 -2.88 3.40
CA LEU A 78 7.01 -3.66 2.60
C LEU A 78 8.06 -2.76 1.93
N SER A 79 7.67 -1.57 1.49
CA SER A 79 8.60 -0.54 1.01
C SER A 79 9.58 -0.08 2.11
N MET A 80 9.12 0.11 3.35
CA MET A 80 10.01 0.45 4.47
C MET A 80 10.94 -0.72 4.84
N MET A 81 10.46 -1.97 4.77
CA MET A 81 11.31 -3.16 4.91
C MET A 81 12.41 -3.19 3.85
N ALA A 82 12.08 -2.89 2.59
CA ALA A 82 13.04 -2.83 1.50
C ALA A 82 14.07 -1.71 1.69
N ALA A 83 13.64 -0.49 2.02
CA ALA A 83 14.53 0.63 2.30
C ALA A 83 15.48 0.32 3.49
N SER A 84 14.96 -0.33 4.53
CA SER A 84 15.75 -0.79 5.69
C SER A 84 16.74 -1.90 5.33
N ALA A 85 16.39 -2.76 4.37
CA ALA A 85 17.25 -3.83 3.88
C ALA A 85 18.40 -3.33 2.97
N GLY A 86 18.41 -2.03 2.64
CA GLY A 86 19.45 -1.43 1.81
C GLY A 86 19.05 -1.22 0.34
N ALA A 87 17.76 -1.25 0.02
CA ALA A 87 17.29 -0.81 -1.29
C ALA A 87 17.71 0.66 -1.54
N ASP A 88 18.11 0.96 -2.77
CA ASP A 88 18.53 2.30 -3.18
C ASP A 88 17.32 3.21 -3.36
N PHE A 89 16.21 2.66 -3.89
CA PHE A 89 14.94 3.40 -4.03
C PHE A 89 13.75 2.43 -4.12
N CYS A 90 12.58 2.86 -3.65
CA CYS A 90 11.32 2.13 -3.75
C CYS A 90 10.24 2.99 -4.39
N TYR A 91 9.54 2.43 -5.38
CA TYR A 91 8.28 2.94 -5.90
C TYR A 91 7.14 2.15 -5.26
N ALA A 92 6.31 2.82 -4.48
CA ALA A 92 5.19 2.23 -3.74
C ALA A 92 3.87 2.63 -4.43
N ILE A 93 3.12 1.66 -4.94
CA ILE A 93 1.87 1.91 -5.66
C ILE A 93 0.68 1.57 -4.76
N GLU A 94 -0.25 2.50 -4.61
CA GLU A 94 -1.50 2.29 -3.88
C GLU A 94 -2.65 2.92 -4.65
N VAL A 95 -3.68 2.14 -4.98
CA VAL A 95 -4.84 2.62 -5.74
C VAL A 95 -5.79 3.39 -4.84
N PHE A 96 -5.95 2.98 -3.58
CA PHE A 96 -6.89 3.57 -2.66
C PHE A 96 -6.31 4.85 -2.04
N LYS A 97 -6.79 6.01 -2.52
CA LYS A 97 -6.27 7.34 -2.18
C LYS A 97 -6.12 7.61 -0.67
N PRO A 98 -7.09 7.25 0.21
CA PRO A 98 -6.92 7.41 1.65
C PRO A 98 -5.70 6.67 2.18
N MET A 99 -5.46 5.44 1.70
CA MET A 99 -4.31 4.63 2.12
C MET A 99 -2.99 5.16 1.53
N ALA A 100 -2.99 5.63 0.28
CA ALA A 100 -1.82 6.29 -0.28
C ALA A 100 -1.39 7.52 0.57
N ASN A 101 -2.37 8.32 1.01
CA ASN A 101 -2.11 9.47 1.89
C ASN A 101 -1.57 9.03 3.27
N VAL A 102 -2.06 7.93 3.81
CA VAL A 102 -1.55 7.33 5.06
C VAL A 102 -0.13 6.83 4.87
N ALA A 103 0.17 6.11 3.77
CA ALA A 103 1.49 5.61 3.45
C ALA A 103 2.53 6.74 3.38
N VAL A 104 2.22 7.85 2.70
CA VAL A 104 3.09 9.03 2.65
C VAL A 104 3.48 9.51 4.06
N LYS A 105 2.48 9.66 4.95
CA LYS A 105 2.71 10.12 6.33
C LYS A 105 3.52 9.12 7.15
N ILE A 106 3.26 7.82 6.99
CA ILE A 106 3.98 6.75 7.71
C ILE A 106 5.44 6.69 7.25
N VAL A 107 5.66 6.68 5.93
CA VAL A 107 7.00 6.68 5.31
C VAL A 107 7.82 7.87 5.81
N GLU A 108 7.23 9.07 5.81
CA GLU A 108 7.89 10.28 6.30
C GLU A 108 8.19 10.18 7.80
N LYS A 109 7.22 9.77 8.61
CA LYS A 109 7.38 9.62 10.07
C LYS A 109 8.47 8.61 10.45
N ASN A 110 8.73 7.61 9.61
CA ASN A 110 9.79 6.61 9.82
C ASN A 110 11.13 6.98 9.13
N GLY A 111 11.25 8.18 8.56
CA GLY A 111 12.51 8.69 8.00
C GLY A 111 12.88 8.12 6.62
N PHE A 112 11.92 7.60 5.86
CA PHE A 112 12.17 7.00 4.54
C PHE A 112 11.73 7.88 3.36
N ARG A 113 11.37 9.15 3.61
CA ARG A 113 10.85 10.09 2.60
C ARG A 113 11.74 10.19 1.35
N ASP A 114 13.05 10.17 1.51
CA ASP A 114 14.00 10.33 0.39
C ASP A 114 14.23 9.06 -0.41
N LYS A 115 13.77 7.91 0.08
CA LYS A 115 13.99 6.59 -0.54
C LYS A 115 12.72 5.94 -1.08
N ILE A 116 11.54 6.44 -0.71
CA ILE A 116 10.27 5.83 -1.07
C ILE A 116 9.37 6.89 -1.69
N LYS A 117 8.98 6.68 -2.96
CA LYS A 117 7.97 7.48 -3.64
C LYS A 117 6.65 6.71 -3.67
N VAL A 118 5.63 7.23 -2.99
CA VAL A 118 4.27 6.71 -3.07
C VAL A 118 3.58 7.30 -4.31
N ILE A 119 2.95 6.45 -5.12
CA ILE A 119 2.21 6.81 -6.33
C ILE A 119 0.77 6.34 -6.14
N ASN A 120 -0.17 7.29 -6.12
CA ASN A 120 -1.59 6.97 -6.02
C ASN A 120 -2.19 6.69 -7.40
N LYS A 121 -2.06 5.45 -7.87
CA LYS A 121 -2.60 4.93 -9.14
C LYS A 121 -2.85 3.43 -9.03
N HIS A 122 -3.63 2.87 -9.95
CA HIS A 122 -3.58 1.43 -10.17
C HIS A 122 -2.29 1.07 -10.92
N SER A 123 -1.65 -0.06 -10.60
CA SER A 123 -0.36 -0.43 -11.20
C SER A 123 -0.40 -0.61 -12.72
N THR A 124 -1.56 -0.96 -13.28
CA THR A 124 -1.77 -1.08 -14.73
C THR A 124 -1.74 0.25 -15.47
N GLU A 125 -1.80 1.37 -14.74
CA GLU A 125 -1.79 2.73 -15.28
C GLU A 125 -0.44 3.44 -15.05
N VAL A 126 0.48 2.80 -14.32
CA VAL A 126 1.81 3.33 -14.01
C VAL A 126 2.69 3.23 -15.25
N THR A 127 3.34 4.34 -15.59
CA THR A 127 4.21 4.42 -16.77
C THR A 127 5.67 4.66 -16.40
N VAL A 128 6.59 4.20 -17.26
CA VAL A 128 8.04 4.39 -17.11
C VAL A 128 8.54 5.32 -18.22
N GLY A 129 9.24 6.39 -17.86
CA GLY A 129 9.83 7.32 -18.82
C GLY A 129 10.17 8.68 -18.21
N PRO A 130 10.69 9.63 -19.01
CA PRO A 130 11.00 10.98 -18.55
C PRO A 130 9.80 11.70 -17.92
N ASP A 131 8.62 11.54 -18.54
CA ASP A 131 7.35 12.11 -18.09
C ASP A 131 6.47 11.07 -17.35
N GLY A 132 7.03 9.89 -17.08
CA GLY A 132 6.33 8.79 -16.42
C GLY A 132 6.32 8.88 -14.90
N ASP A 133 5.56 8.00 -14.27
CA ASP A 133 5.49 7.90 -12.81
C ASP A 133 6.82 7.39 -12.22
N MET A 134 7.49 6.50 -12.96
CA MET A 134 8.77 5.90 -12.64
C MET A 134 9.84 6.34 -13.65
N HIS A 135 11.03 6.71 -13.15
CA HIS A 135 12.13 7.14 -14.02
C HIS A 135 12.85 5.95 -14.70
N CYS A 136 12.76 4.76 -14.11
CA CYS A 136 13.36 3.54 -14.63
C CYS A 136 12.56 2.32 -14.19
N ARG A 137 12.80 1.16 -14.82
CA ARG A 137 12.22 -0.11 -14.39
C ARG A 137 12.84 -0.55 -13.06
N ALA A 138 12.00 -1.10 -12.18
CA ALA A 138 12.47 -1.79 -10.99
C ALA A 138 13.12 -3.14 -11.35
N ASN A 139 14.05 -3.59 -10.52
CA ASN A 139 14.69 -4.92 -10.64
C ASN A 139 14.34 -5.85 -9.46
N ILE A 140 13.51 -5.40 -8.52
CA ILE A 140 12.87 -6.22 -7.50
C ILE A 140 11.38 -5.86 -7.48
N LEU A 141 10.51 -6.87 -7.58
CA LEU A 141 9.06 -6.74 -7.42
C LEU A 141 8.65 -7.33 -6.07
N VAL A 142 7.90 -6.56 -5.30
CA VAL A 142 7.28 -6.98 -4.04
C VAL A 142 5.79 -6.69 -4.15
N THR A 143 4.97 -7.63 -3.70
CA THR A 143 3.51 -7.46 -3.72
C THR A 143 2.85 -8.40 -2.73
N GLU A 144 1.73 -7.96 -2.17
CA GLU A 144 0.84 -8.74 -1.32
C GLU A 144 -0.59 -8.43 -1.78
N LEU A 145 -0.96 -9.05 -2.90
CA LEU A 145 -2.27 -8.90 -3.57
C LEU A 145 -3.03 -10.23 -3.59
N PHE A 146 -2.78 -11.07 -2.59
CA PHE A 146 -3.35 -12.40 -2.50
C PHE A 146 -4.55 -12.37 -1.56
N ASP A 147 -5.63 -13.01 -1.96
CA ASP A 147 -6.76 -13.33 -1.09
C ASP A 147 -6.90 -14.85 -1.01
N THR A 148 -7.72 -15.33 -0.08
CA THR A 148 -8.10 -16.74 0.04
C THR A 148 -9.09 -17.19 -1.04
N GLU A 149 -9.76 -16.26 -1.72
CA GLU A 149 -10.79 -16.49 -2.75
C GLU A 149 -10.44 -15.82 -4.08
#